data_AF-A0AB37GDX5-F1
#
_entry.id   AF-A0AB37GDX5-F1
#
_cell.length_a   1.000
_cell.length_b   1.000
_cell.length_c   1.000
_cell.angle_alpha   90.00
_cell.angle_beta   90.00
_cell.angle_gamma   90.00
#
_symmetry.space_group_name_H-M   'P 1'
#
loop_
_entity.id
_entity.type
_entity.pdbx_description
1 polymer ?
#
loop_
_entity_poly.entity_id
_entity_poly.type
_entity_poly.pdbx_seq_one_letter_code
_entity_poly.pdbx_strand_id
1 'polypeptide(L)'
;MTPNRPRCPICAGQMKKNGTTTKGTTRWRCKNPDCGCSTTRHRPDQTHTRDFKAFHTYVTGTASLTKVADTLNVSRRTLDRRFTSLWLIDVPNTPDPNRVYDQIFIDGTYTDAGCLLVAASHDHVIAWHWTQRETAHAYTQLLKNIAPPLCVVLDGGQGAYSAIKTCWPTTRIQRCLVHAQRVVRRYTTSRPRTDAGKAIYALALKLTRIATLDQAREWTLRLHDFGQVFKAFLNEKTPLPKERRTLNNQWEWTHLRVRKAYNSLLHLSRNNWLFTYLQPPPEALEPQRWASTTNSLEGGVNAQLKRIADAHRGRSGERQRKMLEWYLHSKTQLPDDPLKIARQCNYGQDQLAKVNDLVPEDHNKADHETGRPAFYDNAIPTEYQHNIGIRKGPMR
;
A
#
# COMPACT_ATOMS: atom_id res chain seq x y z
N MET A 1 36.66 -32.09 -10.94
CA MET A 1 35.72 -31.97 -9.79
C MET A 1 36.53 -31.69 -8.52
N THR A 2 36.50 -30.46 -8.00
CA THR A 2 37.16 -30.15 -6.72
C THR A 2 36.47 -30.94 -5.60
N PRO A 3 37.18 -31.79 -4.84
CA PRO A 3 36.54 -32.61 -3.83
C PRO A 3 35.93 -31.71 -2.76
N ASN A 4 34.66 -31.95 -2.47
CA ASN A 4 33.77 -31.19 -1.60
C ASN A 4 34.16 -31.29 -0.10
N ARG A 5 35.42 -31.02 0.24
CA ARG A 5 36.03 -31.18 1.56
C ARG A 5 36.32 -29.80 2.18
N PRO A 6 35.99 -29.55 3.46
CA PRO A 6 36.34 -28.31 4.13
C PRO A 6 37.87 -28.20 4.33
N ARG A 7 38.37 -26.96 4.41
CA ARG A 7 39.74 -26.67 4.84
C ARG A 7 39.79 -26.47 6.35
N CYS A 8 40.95 -26.72 6.94
CA CYS A 8 41.15 -26.50 8.38
C CYS A 8 40.96 -25.01 8.72
N PRO A 9 40.14 -24.64 9.72
CA PRO A 9 39.93 -23.25 10.10
C PRO A 9 41.15 -22.60 10.76
N ILE A 10 42.13 -23.39 11.22
CA ILE A 10 43.35 -22.89 11.89
C ILE A 10 44.50 -22.76 10.89
N CYS A 11 44.84 -23.83 10.18
CA CYS A 11 46.03 -23.86 9.31
C CYS A 11 45.73 -23.92 7.81
N ALA A 12 44.47 -23.77 7.40
CA ALA A 12 43.98 -23.87 6.01
C ALA A 12 44.32 -25.17 5.26
N GLY A 13 44.88 -26.17 5.95
CA GLY A 13 45.30 -27.46 5.40
C GLY A 13 44.16 -28.39 5.02
N GLN A 14 44.49 -29.48 4.32
CA GLN A 14 43.51 -30.48 3.88
C GLN A 14 42.94 -31.28 5.06
N MET A 15 41.64 -31.57 5.02
CA MET A 15 40.97 -32.38 6.03
C MET A 15 40.53 -33.75 5.47
N LYS A 16 40.48 -34.77 6.35
CA LYS A 16 39.95 -36.12 6.07
C LYS A 16 38.67 -36.37 6.89
N LYS A 17 37.77 -37.22 6.37
CA LYS A 17 36.59 -37.67 7.15
C LYS A 17 37.07 -38.40 8.41
N ASN A 18 36.42 -38.13 9.54
CA ASN A 18 36.79 -38.65 10.85
C ASN A 18 35.52 -39.04 11.65
N GLY A 19 34.74 -39.97 11.08
CA GLY A 19 33.48 -40.44 11.66
C GLY A 19 32.34 -39.42 11.56
N THR A 20 31.28 -39.67 12.32
CA THR A 20 30.08 -38.85 12.40
C THR A 20 29.81 -38.38 13.82
N THR A 21 29.12 -37.25 13.98
CA THR A 21 28.53 -36.85 15.26
C THR A 21 27.38 -37.79 15.62
N THR A 22 26.92 -37.74 16.87
CA THR A 22 25.70 -38.42 17.35
C THR A 22 24.44 -38.03 16.55
N LYS A 23 24.47 -36.88 15.85
CA LYS A 23 23.42 -36.41 14.93
C LYS A 23 23.65 -36.82 13.47
N GLY A 24 24.58 -37.76 13.21
CA GLY A 24 24.92 -38.26 11.86
C GLY A 24 25.75 -37.31 10.99
N THR A 25 26.18 -36.16 11.51
CA THR A 25 26.94 -35.17 10.72
C THR A 25 28.40 -35.61 10.56
N THR A 26 28.92 -35.65 9.34
CA THR A 26 30.33 -36.01 9.10
C THR A 26 31.29 -35.04 9.78
N ARG A 27 32.18 -35.57 10.64
CA ARG A 27 33.31 -34.85 11.23
C ARG A 27 34.51 -34.92 10.29
N TRP A 28 35.30 -33.86 10.26
CA TRP A 28 36.50 -33.72 9.46
C TRP A 28 37.67 -33.43 10.38
N ARG A 29 38.81 -34.10 10.20
CA ARG A 29 40.04 -33.88 10.96
C ARG A 29 41.15 -33.37 10.05
N CYS A 30 41.88 -32.37 10.51
CA CYS A 30 43.05 -31.82 9.83
C CYS A 30 44.11 -32.92 9.64
N LYS A 31 44.73 -32.98 8.46
CA LYS A 31 45.83 -33.90 8.18
C LYS A 31 47.17 -33.41 8.70
N ASN A 32 47.31 -32.12 9.03
CA ASN A 32 48.55 -31.57 9.58
C ASN A 32 48.78 -32.15 11.00
N PRO A 33 49.88 -32.89 11.23
CA PRO A 33 50.22 -33.48 12.53
C PRO A 33 50.22 -32.45 13.67
N ASP A 34 50.69 -31.24 13.41
CA ASP A 34 50.86 -30.19 14.42
C ASP A 34 49.56 -29.43 14.73
N CYS A 35 48.50 -29.67 13.95
CA CYS A 35 47.21 -28.99 14.13
C CYS A 35 46.17 -29.89 14.79
N GLY A 36 45.96 -31.11 14.28
CA GLY A 36 45.01 -32.08 14.83
C GLY A 36 43.52 -31.66 14.87
N CYS A 37 43.19 -30.42 14.49
CA CYS A 37 41.87 -29.80 14.62
C CYS A 37 40.77 -30.61 13.94
N SER A 38 39.62 -30.74 14.60
CA SER A 38 38.42 -31.38 14.06
C SER A 38 37.28 -30.37 13.92
N THR A 39 36.56 -30.43 12.80
CA THR A 39 35.41 -29.57 12.53
C THR A 39 34.29 -30.35 11.87
N THR A 40 33.07 -29.85 11.98
CA THR A 40 31.95 -30.28 11.15
C THR A 40 31.74 -29.26 10.03
N ARG A 41 31.35 -29.74 8.85
CA ARG A 41 31.05 -28.79 7.78
C ARG A 41 29.71 -28.13 8.03
N HIS A 42 29.73 -26.82 8.23
CA HIS A 42 28.53 -26.00 8.24
C HIS A 42 28.32 -25.39 6.86
N ARG A 43 27.09 -25.48 6.35
CA ARG A 43 26.64 -24.78 5.13
C ARG A 43 25.55 -23.78 5.51
N PRO A 44 25.93 -22.66 6.16
CA PRO A 44 24.97 -21.64 6.56
C PRO A 44 24.23 -21.06 5.35
N ASP A 45 24.89 -20.98 4.19
CA ASP A 45 24.35 -20.59 2.89
C ASP A 45 23.09 -21.38 2.49
N GLN A 46 23.13 -22.72 2.62
CA GLN A 46 22.00 -23.58 2.30
C GLN A 46 20.86 -23.44 3.32
N THR A 47 21.23 -23.26 4.59
CA THR A 47 20.27 -23.07 5.68
C THR A 47 19.53 -21.75 5.51
N HIS A 48 20.25 -20.64 5.31
CA HIS A 48 19.67 -19.32 5.05
C HIS A 48 18.84 -19.31 3.78
N THR A 49 19.28 -19.99 2.71
CA THR A 49 18.49 -20.11 1.48
C THR A 49 17.16 -20.81 1.74
N ARG A 50 17.16 -21.93 2.47
CA ARG A 50 15.92 -22.66 2.81
C ARG A 50 15.01 -21.82 3.68
N ASP A 51 15.57 -21.21 4.72
CA ASP A 51 14.80 -20.43 5.69
C ASP A 51 14.22 -19.16 5.03
N PHE A 52 14.97 -18.52 4.10
CA PHE A 52 14.46 -17.41 3.30
C PHE A 52 13.36 -17.83 2.32
N LYS A 53 13.47 -18.97 1.65
CA LYS A 53 12.38 -19.47 0.79
C LYS A 53 11.10 -19.66 1.60
N ALA A 54 11.20 -20.27 2.78
CA ALA A 54 10.06 -20.42 3.69
C ALA A 54 9.49 -19.07 4.15
N PHE A 55 10.37 -18.12 4.49
CA PHE A 55 9.98 -16.76 4.85
C PHE A 55 9.25 -16.06 3.72
N HIS A 56 9.80 -16.07 2.50
CA HIS A 56 9.21 -15.43 1.34
C HIS A 56 7.82 -16.00 1.05
N THR A 57 7.67 -17.34 1.01
CA THR A 57 6.36 -17.98 0.85
C THR A 57 5.38 -17.62 1.98
N TYR A 58 5.88 -17.49 3.21
CA TYR A 58 5.07 -17.08 4.35
C TYR A 58 4.58 -15.63 4.22
N VAL A 59 5.46 -14.67 3.88
CA VAL A 59 5.13 -13.25 3.87
C VAL A 59 4.31 -12.81 2.65
N THR A 60 4.44 -13.50 1.52
CA THR A 60 3.63 -13.23 0.31
C THR A 60 2.33 -14.06 0.27
N GLY A 61 2.14 -14.95 1.25
CA GLY A 61 1.01 -15.86 1.33
C GLY A 61 -0.02 -15.45 2.39
N THR A 62 -0.94 -16.37 2.68
CA THR A 62 -1.93 -16.25 3.77
C THR A 62 -1.79 -17.39 4.79
N ALA A 63 -0.74 -18.21 4.66
CA ALA A 63 -0.50 -19.32 5.55
C ALA A 63 -0.02 -18.85 6.93
N SER A 64 -0.61 -19.38 8.00
CA SER A 64 -0.15 -19.06 9.36
C SER A 64 1.28 -19.55 9.59
N LEU A 65 1.99 -18.90 10.52
CA LEU A 65 3.36 -19.29 10.86
C LEU A 65 3.39 -20.74 11.39
N THR A 66 2.35 -21.16 12.10
CA THR A 66 2.18 -22.54 12.57
C THR A 66 2.13 -23.52 11.41
N LYS A 67 1.31 -23.27 10.39
CA LYS A 67 1.21 -24.13 9.20
C LYS A 67 2.53 -24.27 8.46
N VAL A 68 3.28 -23.17 8.32
CA VAL A 68 4.61 -23.19 7.69
C VAL A 68 5.61 -23.98 8.56
N ALA A 69 5.53 -23.83 9.88
CA ALA A 69 6.38 -24.57 10.82
C ALA A 69 6.10 -26.08 10.78
N ASP A 70 4.84 -26.48 10.73
CA ASP A 70 4.41 -27.88 10.60
C ASP A 70 4.93 -28.50 9.30
N THR A 71 4.80 -27.77 8.18
CA THR A 71 5.31 -28.20 6.86
C THR A 71 6.83 -28.41 6.88
N LEU A 72 7.56 -27.62 7.66
CA LEU A 72 9.01 -27.71 7.80
C LEU A 72 9.46 -28.62 8.95
N ASN A 73 8.52 -29.26 9.65
CA ASN A 73 8.74 -30.09 10.83
C ASN A 73 9.62 -29.39 11.90
N VAL A 74 9.32 -28.12 12.19
CA VAL A 74 9.98 -27.32 13.22
C VAL A 74 8.96 -26.64 14.13
N SER A 75 9.33 -26.32 15.37
CA SER A 75 8.46 -25.53 16.24
C SER A 75 8.27 -24.11 15.71
N ARG A 76 7.07 -23.55 15.90
CA ARG A 76 6.75 -22.14 15.58
C ARG A 76 7.79 -21.17 16.14
N ARG A 77 8.22 -21.34 17.40
CA ARG A 77 9.23 -20.49 18.05
C ARG A 77 10.59 -20.56 17.37
N THR A 78 10.97 -21.75 16.89
CA THR A 78 12.23 -21.90 16.14
C THR A 78 12.15 -21.21 14.78
N LEU A 79 11.01 -21.33 14.09
CA LEU A 79 10.82 -20.68 12.80
C LEU A 79 10.78 -19.15 12.94
N ASP A 80 10.08 -18.60 13.94
CA ASP A 80 10.04 -17.16 14.20
C ASP A 80 11.45 -16.59 14.44
N ARG A 81 12.27 -17.29 15.25
CA ARG A 81 13.68 -16.90 15.49
C ARG A 81 14.54 -16.94 14.22
N ARG A 82 14.30 -17.89 13.31
CA ARG A 82 15.00 -17.96 12.02
C ARG A 82 14.62 -16.82 11.09
N PHE A 83 13.41 -16.29 11.23
CA PHE A 83 12.93 -15.18 10.41
C PHE A 83 13.39 -13.80 10.92
N THR A 84 13.93 -13.70 12.14
CA THR A 84 14.29 -12.42 12.77
C THR A 84 15.12 -11.51 11.86
N SER A 85 16.24 -11.99 11.30
CA SER A 85 17.08 -11.16 10.42
C SER A 85 16.42 -10.89 9.06
N LEU A 86 15.56 -11.80 8.59
CA LEU A 86 14.92 -11.69 7.28
C LEU A 86 13.89 -10.56 7.22
N TRP A 87 13.36 -10.12 8.36
CA TRP A 87 12.54 -8.92 8.47
C TRP A 87 13.30 -7.63 8.16
N LEU A 88 14.62 -7.66 8.25
CA LEU A 88 15.51 -6.52 8.00
C LEU A 88 16.08 -6.54 6.58
N ILE A 89 15.41 -7.22 5.64
CA ILE A 89 15.80 -7.15 4.23
C ILE A 89 15.10 -5.95 3.59
N ASP A 90 15.89 -5.07 3.00
CA ASP A 90 15.37 -3.98 2.18
C ASP A 90 14.83 -4.52 0.87
N VAL A 91 13.56 -4.23 0.62
CA VAL A 91 12.87 -4.67 -0.59
C VAL A 91 13.03 -3.57 -1.63
N PRO A 92 13.62 -3.85 -2.81
CA PRO A 92 13.79 -2.86 -3.85
C PRO A 92 12.46 -2.24 -4.29
N ASN A 93 12.46 -0.92 -4.44
CA ASN A 93 11.33 -0.13 -4.92
C ASN A 93 11.85 1.01 -5.80
N THR A 94 12.54 0.62 -6.86
CA THR A 94 13.20 1.52 -7.81
C THR A 94 12.53 1.34 -9.18
N PRO A 95 11.45 2.07 -9.46
CA PRO A 95 10.85 2.04 -10.79
C PRO A 95 11.86 2.51 -11.85
N ASP A 96 11.70 2.02 -13.08
CA ASP A 96 12.48 2.54 -14.22
C ASP A 96 12.06 3.99 -14.52
N PRO A 97 12.95 4.98 -14.30
CA PRO A 97 12.62 6.39 -14.45
C PRO A 97 12.39 6.80 -15.90
N ASN A 98 12.78 5.98 -16.88
CA ASN A 98 12.64 6.28 -18.30
C ASN A 98 11.42 5.58 -18.93
N ARG A 99 10.75 4.69 -18.19
CA ARG A 99 9.59 3.95 -18.69
C ARG A 99 8.33 4.82 -18.65
N VAL A 100 7.88 5.25 -19.83
CA VAL A 100 6.61 5.97 -19.99
C VAL A 100 5.45 4.98 -20.10
N TYR A 101 4.35 5.26 -19.40
CA TYR A 101 3.12 4.49 -19.41
C TYR A 101 1.98 5.30 -20.05
N ASP A 102 1.13 4.65 -20.84
CA ASP A 102 -0.10 5.28 -21.35
C ASP A 102 -1.02 5.69 -20.21
N GLN A 103 -1.28 4.75 -19.29
CA GLN A 103 -2.18 4.96 -18.16
C GLN A 103 -1.61 4.30 -16.90
N ILE A 104 -1.62 5.05 -15.80
CA ILE A 104 -1.33 4.52 -14.47
C ILE A 104 -2.50 4.73 -13.52
N PHE A 105 -2.64 3.83 -12.56
CA PHE A 105 -3.62 3.86 -11.49
C PHE A 105 -2.91 4.19 -10.18
N ILE A 106 -3.49 5.11 -9.41
CA ILE A 106 -2.97 5.48 -8.11
C ILE A 106 -4.09 5.37 -7.08
N ASP A 107 -3.81 4.67 -5.98
CA ASP A 107 -4.74 4.49 -4.89
C ASP A 107 -4.00 4.41 -3.55
N GLY A 108 -4.64 4.92 -2.50
CA GLY A 108 -4.18 4.84 -1.12
C GLY A 108 -4.95 3.75 -0.38
N THR A 109 -4.24 2.79 0.22
CA THR A 109 -4.86 1.78 1.08
C THR A 109 -4.37 1.92 2.52
N TYR A 110 -5.33 2.03 3.45
CA TYR A 110 -5.03 2.03 4.87
C TYR A 110 -4.88 0.61 5.40
N THR A 111 -3.86 0.43 6.24
CA THR A 111 -3.50 -0.81 6.95
C THR A 111 -3.19 -0.47 8.41
N ASP A 112 -3.04 -1.47 9.27
CA ASP A 112 -2.65 -1.24 10.67
C ASP A 112 -1.27 -0.57 10.79
N ALA A 113 -0.40 -0.76 9.80
CA ALA A 113 0.94 -0.17 9.72
C ALA A 113 0.97 1.24 9.14
N GLY A 114 -0.16 1.81 8.73
CA GLY A 114 -0.28 3.12 8.10
C GLY A 114 -0.94 3.09 6.72
N CYS A 115 -0.82 4.20 6.00
CA CYS A 115 -1.34 4.35 4.64
C CYS A 115 -0.25 3.96 3.62
N LEU A 116 -0.60 3.08 2.69
CA LEU A 116 0.25 2.65 1.59
C LEU A 116 -0.30 3.22 0.28
N LEU A 117 0.45 4.14 -0.32
CA LEU A 117 0.17 4.65 -1.65
C LEU A 117 0.78 3.70 -2.67
N VAL A 118 0.00 3.28 -3.66
CA VAL A 118 0.46 2.37 -4.71
C VAL A 118 0.21 3.00 -6.08
N ALA A 119 1.24 3.02 -6.92
CA ALA A 119 1.14 3.31 -8.34
C ALA A 119 1.29 2.01 -9.13
N ALA A 120 0.35 1.73 -10.03
CA ALA A 120 0.34 0.52 -10.85
C ALA A 120 -0.05 0.83 -12.29
N SER A 121 0.45 0.04 -13.23
CA SER A 121 -0.10 -0.04 -14.59
C SER A 121 -1.34 -0.96 -14.58
N HIS A 122 -1.86 -1.30 -15.76
CA HIS A 122 -2.88 -2.34 -15.85
C HIS A 122 -2.37 -3.71 -15.38
N ASP A 123 -1.08 -3.99 -15.56
CA ASP A 123 -0.53 -5.35 -15.47
C ASP A 123 0.36 -5.57 -14.23
N HIS A 124 0.99 -4.51 -13.73
CA HIS A 124 2.00 -4.60 -12.69
C HIS A 124 2.07 -3.37 -11.79
N VAL A 125 2.61 -3.55 -10.60
CA VAL A 125 2.95 -2.48 -9.67
C VAL A 125 4.19 -1.74 -10.17
N ILE A 126 4.13 -0.41 -10.20
CA ILE A 126 5.23 0.45 -10.63
C ILE A 126 6.05 0.87 -9.43
N ALA A 127 5.39 1.43 -8.41
CA ALA A 127 6.04 1.88 -7.18
C ALA A 127 5.03 1.95 -6.04
N TRP A 128 5.54 2.06 -4.82
CA TRP A 128 4.74 2.29 -3.62
C TRP A 128 5.41 3.24 -2.63
N HIS A 129 4.64 3.81 -1.72
CA HIS A 129 5.16 4.70 -0.69
C HIS A 129 4.32 4.61 0.60
N TRP A 130 5.00 4.44 1.73
CA TRP A 130 4.37 4.43 3.05
C TRP A 130 4.23 5.85 3.61
N THR A 131 3.06 6.18 4.13
CA THR A 131 2.78 7.46 4.79
C THR A 131 1.75 7.29 5.92
N GLN A 132 1.63 8.27 6.82
CA GLN A 132 0.54 8.27 7.81
C GLN A 132 -0.77 8.77 7.22
N ARG A 133 -0.68 9.74 6.29
CA ARG A 133 -1.84 10.43 5.73
C ARG A 133 -1.61 10.74 4.27
N GLU A 134 -2.68 10.69 3.51
CA GLU A 134 -2.70 11.07 2.10
C GLU A 134 -2.54 12.60 1.94
N THR A 135 -1.29 13.05 1.84
CA THR A 135 -0.92 14.45 1.64
C THR A 135 -0.33 14.67 0.26
N ALA A 136 -0.32 15.92 -0.23
CA ALA A 136 0.34 16.25 -1.49
C ALA A 136 1.81 15.85 -1.48
N HIS A 137 2.51 16.08 -0.36
CA HIS A 137 3.90 15.66 -0.20
C HIS A 137 4.09 14.14 -0.35
N ALA A 138 3.25 13.34 0.32
CA ALA A 138 3.35 11.88 0.22
C ALA A 138 3.13 11.37 -1.20
N TYR A 139 2.16 11.96 -1.93
CA TYR A 139 1.99 11.66 -3.36
C TYR A 139 3.22 12.10 -4.17
N THR A 140 3.78 13.29 -3.96
CA THR A 140 5.01 13.73 -4.64
C THR A 140 6.16 12.73 -4.44
N GLN A 141 6.33 12.17 -3.24
CA GLN A 141 7.35 11.14 -2.98
C GLN A 141 7.14 9.85 -3.78
N LEU A 142 5.87 9.48 -4.04
CA LEU A 142 5.54 8.35 -4.91
C LEU A 142 5.82 8.68 -6.39
N LEU A 143 5.46 9.88 -6.85
CA LEU A 143 5.50 10.24 -8.27
C LEU A 143 6.91 10.62 -8.77
N LYS A 144 7.77 11.18 -7.91
CA LYS A 144 9.06 11.77 -8.31
C LYS A 144 10.01 10.83 -9.08
N ASN A 145 9.88 9.53 -8.87
CA ASN A 145 10.75 8.51 -9.48
C ASN A 145 10.11 7.84 -10.71
N ILE A 146 8.91 8.26 -11.12
CA ILE A 146 8.16 7.67 -12.24
C ILE A 146 8.13 8.68 -13.39
N ALA A 147 8.37 8.21 -14.61
CA ALA A 147 8.24 9.04 -15.81
C ALA A 147 6.79 9.55 -15.96
N PRO A 148 6.57 10.78 -16.46
CA PRO A 148 5.22 11.31 -16.66
C PRO A 148 4.39 10.40 -17.58
N PRO A 149 3.24 9.86 -17.14
CA PRO A 149 2.38 9.05 -17.99
C PRO A 149 1.46 9.93 -18.85
N LEU A 150 0.82 9.36 -19.87
CA LEU A 150 -0.16 10.11 -20.67
C LEU A 150 -1.44 10.41 -19.87
N CYS A 151 -1.85 9.48 -19.01
CA CYS A 151 -2.99 9.64 -18.11
C CYS A 151 -2.79 8.98 -16.73
N VAL A 152 -3.31 9.63 -15.69
CA VAL A 152 -3.45 9.07 -14.33
C VAL A 152 -4.92 8.88 -14.01
N VAL A 153 -5.28 7.67 -13.57
CA VAL A 153 -6.60 7.37 -12.99
C VAL A 153 -6.46 7.22 -11.48
N LEU A 154 -7.29 7.92 -10.72
CA LEU A 154 -7.30 7.81 -9.26
C LEU A 154 -8.71 7.65 -8.70
N ASP A 155 -8.82 7.12 -7.47
CA ASP A 155 -9.99 7.39 -6.64
C ASP A 155 -10.01 8.89 -6.42
N GLY A 156 -9.37 9.49 -5.42
CA GLY A 156 -9.48 10.93 -5.24
C GLY A 156 -8.77 11.56 -4.10
N GLY A 157 -8.39 12.83 -4.26
CA GLY A 157 -7.93 13.62 -3.14
C GLY A 157 -7.27 14.91 -3.63
N GLN A 158 -7.51 16.01 -2.93
CA GLN A 158 -6.85 17.28 -3.24
C GLN A 158 -5.33 17.15 -3.18
N GLY A 159 -4.80 16.33 -2.25
CA GLY A 159 -3.38 16.00 -2.17
C GLY A 159 -2.84 15.35 -3.45
N ALA A 160 -3.51 14.31 -3.95
CA ALA A 160 -3.12 13.62 -5.17
C ALA A 160 -3.17 14.54 -6.40
N TYR A 161 -4.24 15.32 -6.56
CA TYR A 161 -4.36 16.25 -7.69
C TYR A 161 -3.26 17.31 -7.70
N SER A 162 -2.97 17.89 -6.55
CA SER A 162 -1.90 18.89 -6.40
C SER A 162 -0.55 18.29 -6.78
N ALA A 163 -0.22 17.11 -6.24
CA ALA A 163 1.02 16.41 -6.54
C ALA A 163 1.16 16.06 -8.03
N ILE A 164 0.10 15.55 -8.67
CA ILE A 164 0.11 15.24 -10.11
C ILE A 164 0.35 16.51 -10.93
N LYS A 165 -0.31 17.63 -10.60
CA LYS A 165 -0.13 18.88 -11.34
C LYS A 165 1.26 19.49 -11.16
N THR A 166 1.87 19.32 -9.99
CA THR A 166 3.24 19.76 -9.73
C THR A 166 4.27 18.86 -10.43
N CYS A 167 4.14 17.54 -10.33
CA CYS A 167 5.12 16.60 -10.91
C CYS A 167 4.96 16.49 -12.42
N TRP A 168 3.72 16.44 -12.91
CA TRP A 168 3.36 16.14 -14.30
C TRP A 168 2.29 17.10 -14.83
N PRO A 169 2.66 18.36 -15.14
CA PRO A 169 1.70 19.41 -15.50
C PRO A 169 0.88 19.09 -16.77
N THR A 170 1.46 18.35 -17.70
CA THR A 170 0.86 17.97 -19.00
C THR A 170 0.04 16.69 -18.96
N THR A 171 0.19 15.86 -17.92
CA THR A 171 -0.50 14.57 -17.80
C THR A 171 -2.00 14.76 -17.62
N ARG A 172 -2.80 13.96 -18.35
CA ARG A 172 -4.25 14.00 -18.23
C ARG A 172 -4.70 13.29 -16.96
N ILE A 173 -5.73 13.81 -16.31
CA ILE A 173 -6.29 13.22 -15.09
C ILE A 173 -7.65 12.61 -15.39
N GLN A 174 -7.90 11.44 -14.84
CA GLN A 174 -9.20 10.79 -14.85
C GLN A 174 -9.61 10.36 -13.44
N ARG A 175 -10.87 10.61 -13.11
CA ARG A 175 -11.52 10.08 -11.93
C ARG A 175 -12.07 8.70 -12.21
N CYS A 176 -11.79 7.72 -11.34
CA CYS A 176 -12.42 6.41 -11.41
C CYS A 176 -13.96 6.53 -11.36
N LEU A 177 -14.66 6.02 -12.39
CA LEU A 177 -16.11 6.17 -12.52
C LEU A 177 -16.88 5.44 -11.42
N VAL A 178 -16.40 4.28 -10.97
CA VAL A 178 -16.98 3.53 -9.85
C VAL A 178 -16.89 4.35 -8.56
N HIS A 179 -15.77 5.05 -8.35
CA HIS A 179 -15.62 5.93 -7.19
C HIS A 179 -16.50 7.18 -7.27
N ALA A 180 -16.60 7.82 -8.44
CA ALA A 180 -17.53 8.92 -8.66
C ALA A 180 -18.99 8.49 -8.35
N GLN A 181 -19.40 7.30 -8.80
CA GLN A 181 -20.69 6.71 -8.48
C GLN A 181 -20.86 6.44 -6.98
N ARG A 182 -19.84 5.88 -6.31
CA ARG A 182 -19.85 5.62 -4.85
C ARG A 182 -19.99 6.91 -4.04
N VAL A 183 -19.36 8.01 -4.47
CA VAL A 183 -19.50 9.33 -3.84
C VAL A 183 -20.95 9.82 -3.92
N VAL A 184 -21.58 9.73 -5.10
CA VAL A 184 -23.01 10.06 -5.25
C VAL A 184 -23.87 9.20 -4.34
N ARG A 185 -23.66 7.87 -4.34
CA ARG A 185 -24.38 6.93 -3.46
C ARG A 185 -24.23 7.27 -1.98
N ARG A 186 -23.05 7.71 -1.53
CA ARG A 186 -22.81 8.13 -0.14
C ARG A 186 -23.73 9.30 0.24
N TYR A 187 -23.89 10.25 -0.67
CA TYR A 187 -24.77 11.39 -0.45
C TYR A 187 -26.25 11.05 -0.61
N THR A 188 -26.68 10.32 -1.64
CA THR A 188 -28.12 10.08 -1.90
C THR A 188 -28.69 8.83 -1.23
N THR A 189 -27.83 7.89 -0.82
CA THR A 189 -28.16 6.47 -0.55
C THR A 189 -28.54 5.68 -1.80
N SER A 190 -28.73 4.36 -1.68
CA SER A 190 -29.17 3.47 -2.77
C SER A 190 -30.68 3.52 -3.04
N ARG A 191 -31.47 4.09 -2.12
CA ARG A 191 -32.93 4.27 -2.26
C ARG A 191 -33.33 5.70 -1.86
N PRO A 192 -32.96 6.73 -2.65
CA PRO A 192 -33.32 8.10 -2.35
C PRO A 192 -34.84 8.30 -2.38
N ARG A 193 -35.38 9.05 -1.41
CA ARG A 193 -36.82 9.31 -1.32
C ARG A 193 -37.29 10.43 -2.25
N THR A 194 -36.48 11.48 -2.39
CA THR A 194 -36.80 12.65 -3.22
C THR A 194 -36.56 12.36 -4.70
N ASP A 195 -37.34 12.98 -5.58
CA ASP A 195 -37.20 12.76 -7.02
C ASP A 195 -35.87 13.28 -7.56
N ALA A 196 -35.38 14.41 -7.05
CA ALA A 196 -34.03 14.90 -7.32
C ALA A 196 -32.95 13.88 -6.90
N GLY A 197 -33.12 13.24 -5.74
CA GLY A 197 -32.21 12.20 -5.27
C GLY A 197 -32.23 10.96 -6.17
N LYS A 198 -33.43 10.51 -6.59
CA LYS A 198 -33.59 9.38 -7.52
C LYS A 198 -32.95 9.68 -8.87
N ALA A 199 -33.19 10.88 -9.41
CA ALA A 199 -32.69 11.30 -10.72
C ALA A 199 -31.15 11.38 -10.74
N ILE A 200 -30.51 12.04 -9.76
CA ILE A 200 -29.04 12.14 -9.74
C ILE A 200 -28.38 10.76 -9.50
N TYR A 201 -29.01 9.90 -8.69
CA TYR A 201 -28.51 8.55 -8.47
C TYR A 201 -28.62 7.69 -9.73
N ALA A 202 -29.74 7.77 -10.47
CA ALA A 202 -29.90 7.09 -11.75
C ALA A 202 -28.88 7.57 -12.79
N LEU A 203 -28.57 8.87 -12.80
CA LEU A 203 -27.53 9.44 -13.65
C LEU A 203 -26.14 8.90 -13.28
N ALA A 204 -25.84 8.78 -11.99
CA ALA A 204 -24.59 8.18 -11.51
C ALA A 204 -24.49 6.67 -11.84
N LEU A 205 -25.59 5.92 -11.84
CA LEU A 205 -25.62 4.51 -12.26
C LEU A 205 -25.31 4.34 -13.75
N LYS A 206 -25.75 5.28 -14.59
CA LYS A 206 -25.45 5.27 -16.03
C LYS A 206 -23.99 5.57 -16.34
N LEU A 207 -23.30 6.32 -15.47
CA LEU A 207 -21.92 6.76 -15.67
C LEU A 207 -20.96 5.61 -15.99
N THR A 208 -21.06 4.48 -15.28
CA THR A 208 -20.16 3.33 -15.44
C THR A 208 -20.47 2.46 -16.66
N ARG A 209 -21.57 2.74 -17.39
CA ARG A 209 -21.99 2.00 -18.59
C ARG A 209 -21.67 2.73 -19.90
N ILE A 210 -21.09 3.93 -19.80
CA ILE A 210 -20.72 4.72 -20.98
C ILE A 210 -19.54 4.04 -21.66
N ALA A 211 -19.64 3.86 -22.97
CA ALA A 211 -18.60 3.23 -23.79
C ALA A 211 -18.27 4.04 -25.05
N THR A 212 -19.03 5.10 -25.34
CA THR A 212 -18.87 5.91 -26.56
C THR A 212 -18.91 7.40 -26.23
N LEU A 213 -18.33 8.21 -27.13
CA LEU A 213 -18.31 9.67 -27.00
C LEU A 213 -19.71 10.28 -27.04
N ASP A 214 -20.62 9.72 -27.84
CA ASP A 214 -22.00 10.22 -27.92
C ASP A 214 -22.77 9.96 -26.62
N GLN A 215 -22.59 8.80 -26.01
CA GLN A 215 -23.14 8.52 -24.67
C GLN A 215 -22.54 9.46 -23.61
N ALA A 216 -21.25 9.78 -23.70
CA ALA A 216 -20.60 10.74 -22.79
C ALA A 216 -21.18 12.16 -22.94
N ARG A 217 -21.42 12.60 -24.19
CA ARG A 217 -22.08 13.88 -24.49
C ARG A 217 -23.51 13.91 -23.95
N GLU A 218 -24.31 12.89 -24.24
CA GLU A 218 -25.69 12.75 -23.76
C GLU A 218 -25.73 12.76 -22.22
N TRP A 219 -24.79 12.06 -21.56
CA TRP A 219 -24.69 12.06 -20.11
C TRP A 219 -24.39 13.46 -19.55
N THR A 220 -23.51 14.21 -20.21
CA THR A 220 -23.15 15.58 -19.80
C THR A 220 -24.33 16.54 -19.96
N LEU A 221 -25.09 16.40 -21.05
CA LEU A 221 -26.34 17.16 -21.26
C LEU A 221 -27.36 16.85 -20.15
N ARG A 222 -27.58 15.57 -19.86
CA ARG A 222 -28.49 15.16 -18.77
C ARG A 222 -28.06 15.70 -17.40
N LEU A 223 -26.75 15.81 -17.15
CA LEU A 223 -26.24 16.40 -15.91
C LEU A 223 -26.55 17.91 -15.87
N HIS A 224 -26.40 18.61 -16.99
CA HIS A 224 -26.78 20.01 -17.09
C HIS A 224 -28.30 20.20 -16.89
N ASP A 225 -29.12 19.40 -17.56
CA ASP A 225 -30.58 19.44 -17.47
C ASP A 225 -31.06 19.20 -16.04
N PHE A 226 -30.45 18.24 -15.33
CA PHE A 226 -30.72 18.02 -13.90
C PHE A 226 -30.52 19.30 -13.09
N GLY A 227 -29.43 20.03 -13.34
CA GLY A 227 -29.12 21.29 -12.67
C GLY A 227 -30.13 22.41 -12.95
N GLN A 228 -30.76 22.40 -14.13
CA GLN A 228 -31.82 23.36 -14.50
C GLN A 228 -33.15 22.98 -13.86
N VAL A 229 -33.61 21.73 -14.06
CA VAL A 229 -34.91 21.24 -13.56
C VAL A 229 -35.00 21.34 -12.05
N PHE A 230 -33.94 20.94 -11.33
CA PHE A 230 -33.93 20.97 -9.87
C PHE A 230 -33.28 22.24 -9.30
N LYS A 231 -33.10 23.31 -10.08
CA LYS A 231 -32.44 24.55 -9.62
C LYS A 231 -33.09 25.14 -8.38
N ALA A 232 -34.42 25.27 -8.38
CA ALA A 232 -35.17 25.80 -7.24
C ALA A 232 -34.99 24.91 -6.00
N PHE A 233 -35.17 23.60 -6.16
CA PHE A 233 -34.95 22.59 -5.11
C PHE A 233 -33.54 22.65 -4.54
N LEU A 234 -32.49 22.69 -5.38
CA LEU A 234 -31.10 22.74 -4.92
C LEU A 234 -30.74 24.04 -4.20
N ASN A 235 -31.48 25.13 -4.46
CA ASN A 235 -31.25 26.45 -3.87
C ASN A 235 -32.16 26.74 -2.66
N GLU A 236 -33.01 25.80 -2.27
CA GLU A 236 -33.81 25.91 -1.05
C GLU A 236 -32.90 25.97 0.19
N LYS A 237 -33.21 26.91 1.10
CA LYS A 237 -32.48 27.13 2.34
C LYS A 237 -33.44 27.06 3.53
N THR A 238 -33.02 26.38 4.58
CA THR A 238 -33.72 26.31 5.86
C THR A 238 -32.93 27.09 6.90
N PRO A 239 -33.58 27.88 7.76
CA PRO A 239 -32.88 28.62 8.79
C PRO A 239 -32.32 27.66 9.84
N LEU A 240 -31.11 27.92 10.31
CA LEU A 240 -30.47 27.09 11.34
C LEU A 240 -31.24 27.18 12.68
N PRO A 241 -31.17 26.16 13.55
CA PRO A 241 -31.62 26.26 14.94
C PRO A 241 -30.91 27.41 15.67
N LYS A 242 -31.60 28.11 16.57
CA LYS A 242 -31.06 29.30 17.27
C LYS A 242 -29.70 29.06 17.92
N GLU A 243 -29.50 27.88 18.51
CA GLU A 243 -28.25 27.44 19.16
C GLU A 243 -27.04 27.36 18.21
N ARG A 244 -27.27 27.12 16.91
CA ARG A 244 -26.21 26.99 15.89
C ARG A 244 -26.05 28.22 15.02
N ARG A 245 -26.89 29.25 15.21
CA ARG A 245 -26.81 30.49 14.43
C ARG A 245 -25.61 31.30 14.91
N THR A 246 -24.79 31.73 13.96
CA THR A 246 -23.83 32.81 14.18
C THR A 246 -24.21 33.99 13.30
N LEU A 247 -23.67 35.19 13.59
CA LEU A 247 -23.93 36.40 12.80
C LEU A 247 -23.74 36.16 11.28
N ASN A 248 -22.73 35.37 10.92
CA ASN A 248 -22.36 35.07 9.53
C ASN A 248 -22.93 33.74 8.98
N ASN A 249 -23.62 32.94 9.80
CA ASN A 249 -24.15 31.63 9.39
C ASN A 249 -25.55 31.39 9.99
N GLN A 250 -26.57 31.85 9.27
CA GLN A 250 -27.96 31.78 9.72
C GLN A 250 -28.81 30.76 8.96
N TRP A 251 -28.33 30.27 7.81
CA TRP A 251 -29.08 29.44 6.87
C TRP A 251 -28.24 28.25 6.40
N GLU A 252 -28.87 27.09 6.24
CA GLU A 252 -28.26 25.93 5.61
C GLU A 252 -29.07 25.47 4.39
N TRP A 253 -28.40 24.84 3.42
CA TRP A 253 -29.09 24.26 2.26
C TRP A 253 -29.95 23.09 2.71
N THR A 254 -31.26 23.17 2.44
CA THR A 254 -32.23 22.14 2.85
C THR A 254 -31.85 20.78 2.30
N HIS A 255 -31.45 20.74 1.03
CA HIS A 255 -31.09 19.50 0.31
C HIS A 255 -29.58 19.35 0.14
N LEU A 256 -28.80 19.61 1.20
CA LEU A 256 -27.33 19.61 1.17
C LEU A 256 -26.74 18.34 0.55
N ARG A 257 -27.32 17.17 0.83
CA ARG A 257 -26.81 15.88 0.32
C ARG A 257 -26.93 15.78 -1.20
N VAL A 258 -28.11 16.07 -1.75
CA VAL A 258 -28.34 16.04 -3.21
C VAL A 258 -27.47 17.10 -3.89
N ARG A 259 -27.35 18.28 -3.28
CA ARG A 259 -26.48 19.36 -3.77
C ARG A 259 -25.00 18.93 -3.81
N LYS A 260 -24.50 18.24 -2.78
CA LYS A 260 -23.12 17.70 -2.77
C LYS A 260 -22.91 16.64 -3.86
N ALA A 261 -23.89 15.74 -4.08
CA ALA A 261 -23.83 14.74 -5.15
C ALA A 261 -23.78 15.37 -6.55
N TYR A 262 -24.65 16.34 -6.81
CA TYR A 262 -24.67 17.07 -8.07
C TYR A 262 -23.35 17.83 -8.28
N ASN A 263 -22.92 18.62 -7.30
CA ASN A 263 -21.69 19.40 -7.40
C ASN A 263 -20.45 18.53 -7.55
N SER A 264 -20.42 17.32 -6.97
CA SER A 264 -19.30 16.39 -7.17
C SER A 264 -19.21 15.94 -8.63
N LEU A 265 -20.32 15.61 -9.28
CA LEU A 265 -20.32 15.23 -10.70
C LEU A 265 -20.05 16.42 -11.62
N LEU A 266 -20.64 17.58 -11.29
CA LEU A 266 -20.45 18.82 -12.04
C LEU A 266 -18.99 19.26 -12.03
N HIS A 267 -18.32 19.15 -10.89
CA HIS A 267 -16.89 19.41 -10.78
C HIS A 267 -16.07 18.50 -11.71
N LEU A 268 -16.34 17.20 -11.71
CA LEU A 268 -15.62 16.24 -12.56
C LEU A 268 -15.86 16.48 -14.06
N SER A 269 -17.10 16.83 -14.43
CA SER A 269 -17.46 17.18 -15.81
C SER A 269 -16.75 18.46 -16.27
N ARG A 270 -16.78 19.53 -15.47
CA ARG A 270 -16.14 20.81 -15.81
C ARG A 270 -14.63 20.73 -15.99
N ASN A 271 -13.98 19.84 -15.25
CA ASN A 271 -12.55 19.62 -15.35
C ASN A 271 -12.16 18.57 -16.41
N ASN A 272 -13.13 18.00 -17.14
CA ASN A 272 -12.92 16.92 -18.12
C ASN A 272 -12.25 15.66 -17.53
N TRP A 273 -12.62 15.26 -16.31
CA TRP A 273 -12.00 14.12 -15.61
C TRP A 273 -12.78 12.80 -15.72
N LEU A 274 -13.90 12.75 -16.43
CA LEU A 274 -14.75 11.54 -16.47
C LEU A 274 -14.45 10.61 -17.64
N PHE A 275 -14.14 11.16 -18.81
CA PHE A 275 -14.23 10.43 -20.09
C PHE A 275 -12.91 10.35 -20.85
N THR A 276 -11.78 10.60 -20.18
CA THR A 276 -10.44 10.60 -20.80
C THR A 276 -10.12 9.28 -21.50
N TYR A 277 -10.59 8.15 -20.96
CA TYR A 277 -10.44 6.81 -21.55
C TYR A 277 -11.11 6.62 -22.92
N LEU A 278 -12.10 7.45 -23.28
CA LEU A 278 -12.75 7.41 -24.60
C LEU A 278 -11.97 8.20 -25.65
N GLN A 279 -11.01 9.01 -25.23
CA GLN A 279 -10.16 9.83 -26.11
C GLN A 279 -8.68 9.68 -25.74
N PRO A 280 -8.09 8.49 -25.87
CA PRO A 280 -6.65 8.34 -25.77
C PRO A 280 -5.94 9.29 -26.74
N PRO A 281 -4.82 9.92 -26.33
CA PRO A 281 -4.03 10.72 -27.24
C PRO A 281 -3.42 9.87 -28.36
N PRO A 282 -3.05 10.49 -29.49
CA PRO A 282 -2.41 9.80 -30.61
C PRO A 282 -1.11 9.08 -30.23
N GLU A 283 -0.40 9.56 -29.20
CA GLU A 283 0.84 8.96 -28.72
C GLU A 283 0.64 7.67 -27.90
N ALA A 284 -0.61 7.29 -27.58
CA ALA A 284 -0.90 6.10 -26.79
C ALA A 284 -0.56 4.82 -27.56
N LEU A 285 0.21 3.92 -26.94
CA LEU A 285 0.62 2.65 -27.52
C LEU A 285 -0.52 1.64 -27.60
N GLU A 286 -1.39 1.60 -26.58
CA GLU A 286 -2.51 0.66 -26.48
C GLU A 286 -3.85 1.37 -26.19
N PRO A 287 -4.42 2.15 -27.14
CA PRO A 287 -5.65 2.92 -26.92
C PRO A 287 -6.85 2.09 -26.42
N GLN A 288 -6.94 0.84 -26.85
CA GLN A 288 -8.05 -0.07 -26.50
C GLN A 288 -8.01 -0.55 -25.04
N ARG A 289 -6.88 -0.39 -24.34
CA ARG A 289 -6.70 -0.84 -22.95
C ARG A 289 -6.98 0.26 -21.91
N TRP A 290 -7.33 1.46 -22.36
CA TRP A 290 -7.62 2.58 -21.46
C TRP A 290 -8.85 2.28 -20.59
N ALA A 291 -8.63 2.20 -19.28
CA ALA A 291 -9.68 1.86 -18.35
C ALA A 291 -10.36 3.11 -17.79
N SER A 292 -11.66 3.00 -17.53
CA SER A 292 -12.47 4.01 -16.85
C SER A 292 -12.47 3.87 -15.31
N THR A 293 -11.87 2.79 -14.80
CA THR A 293 -11.91 2.40 -13.39
C THR A 293 -10.55 1.97 -12.87
N THR A 294 -10.36 2.04 -11.55
CA THR A 294 -9.18 1.55 -10.83
C THR A 294 -9.33 0.10 -10.38
N ASN A 295 -10.17 -0.70 -11.05
CA ASN A 295 -10.51 -2.06 -10.60
C ASN A 295 -9.28 -3.01 -10.58
N SER A 296 -8.34 -2.84 -11.51
CA SER A 296 -7.07 -3.58 -11.54
C SER A 296 -6.26 -3.37 -10.24
N LEU A 297 -6.26 -2.13 -9.73
CA LEU A 297 -5.57 -1.77 -8.50
C LEU A 297 -6.39 -2.09 -7.25
N GLU A 298 -7.64 -1.63 -7.15
CA GLU A 298 -8.50 -1.81 -5.97
C GLU A 298 -8.89 -3.30 -5.77
N GLY A 299 -9.40 -3.92 -6.84
CA GLY A 299 -9.88 -5.31 -6.82
C GLY A 299 -8.80 -6.36 -7.02
N GLY A 300 -7.68 -5.99 -7.65
CA GLY A 300 -6.51 -6.85 -7.83
C GLY A 300 -5.52 -6.72 -6.68
N VAL A 301 -4.62 -5.75 -6.79
CA VAL A 301 -3.47 -5.57 -5.88
C VAL A 301 -3.92 -5.27 -4.45
N ASN A 302 -4.76 -4.25 -4.25
CA ASN A 302 -5.18 -3.78 -2.92
C ASN A 302 -6.04 -4.81 -2.19
N ALA A 303 -6.90 -5.54 -2.90
CA ALA A 303 -7.69 -6.61 -2.30
C ALA A 303 -6.81 -7.75 -1.76
N GLN A 304 -5.73 -8.11 -2.45
CA GLN A 304 -4.81 -9.15 -1.99
C GLN A 304 -3.89 -8.63 -0.87
N LEU A 305 -3.44 -7.36 -0.93
CA LEU A 305 -2.73 -6.70 0.18
C LEU A 305 -3.53 -6.81 1.48
N LYS A 306 -4.83 -6.47 1.42
CA LYS A 306 -5.73 -6.57 2.58
C LYS A 306 -5.88 -8.01 3.06
N ARG A 307 -6.04 -8.98 2.15
CA ARG A 307 -6.09 -10.42 2.51
C ARG A 307 -4.82 -10.90 3.23
N ILE A 308 -3.65 -10.48 2.78
CA ILE A 308 -2.38 -10.81 3.44
C ILE A 308 -2.32 -10.13 4.81
N ALA A 309 -2.59 -8.82 4.89
CA ALA A 309 -2.61 -8.11 6.17
C ALA A 309 -3.57 -8.76 7.18
N ASP A 310 -4.77 -9.17 6.72
CA ASP A 310 -5.79 -9.84 7.52
C ASP A 310 -5.37 -11.24 7.98
N ALA A 311 -4.76 -12.04 7.10
CA ALA A 311 -4.27 -13.38 7.45
C ALA A 311 -3.14 -13.35 8.50
N HIS A 312 -2.45 -12.22 8.61
CA HIS A 312 -1.30 -12.04 9.50
C HIS A 312 -1.53 -10.94 10.56
N ARG A 313 -2.79 -10.75 10.98
CA ARG A 313 -3.18 -9.81 12.06
C ARG A 313 -2.36 -10.01 13.35
N GLY A 314 -2.15 -8.93 14.08
CA GLY A 314 -1.41 -8.91 15.35
C GLY A 314 0.12 -8.89 15.21
N ARG A 315 0.65 -8.66 14.01
CA ARG A 315 2.08 -8.37 13.79
C ARG A 315 2.36 -6.89 14.07
N SER A 316 3.62 -6.58 14.37
CA SER A 316 4.07 -5.17 14.46
C SER A 316 3.93 -4.47 13.11
N GLY A 317 3.78 -3.15 13.14
CA GLY A 317 3.65 -2.33 11.93
C GLY A 317 4.79 -2.58 10.93
N GLU A 318 6.04 -2.61 11.38
CA GLU A 318 7.20 -2.84 10.50
C GLU A 318 7.19 -4.21 9.81
N ARG A 319 6.82 -5.28 10.54
CA ARG A 319 6.70 -6.61 9.96
C ARG A 319 5.58 -6.62 8.93
N GLN A 320 4.44 -6.01 9.22
CA GLN A 320 3.35 -5.88 8.25
C GLN A 320 3.80 -5.09 7.00
N ARG A 321 4.54 -3.98 7.16
CA ARG A 321 5.11 -3.23 6.02
C ARG A 321 5.96 -4.13 5.13
N LYS A 322 6.91 -4.87 5.73
CA LYS A 322 7.79 -5.76 4.98
C LYS A 322 7.06 -6.87 4.26
N MET A 323 6.01 -7.44 4.85
CA MET A 323 5.19 -8.43 4.16
C MET A 323 4.55 -7.86 2.89
N LEU A 324 3.95 -6.68 3.01
CA LEU A 324 3.27 -6.02 1.92
C LEU A 324 4.26 -5.55 0.84
N GLU A 325 5.46 -5.10 1.22
CA GLU A 325 6.55 -4.78 0.30
C GLU A 325 6.98 -6.00 -0.52
N TRP A 326 7.21 -7.16 0.13
CA TRP A 326 7.55 -8.40 -0.61
C TRP A 326 6.43 -8.82 -1.57
N TYR A 327 5.18 -8.67 -1.17
CA TYR A 327 4.05 -8.93 -2.05
C TYR A 327 4.03 -7.95 -3.25
N LEU A 328 4.20 -6.65 -3.03
CA LEU A 328 4.24 -5.65 -4.09
C LEU A 328 5.41 -5.87 -5.04
N HIS A 329 6.59 -6.18 -4.51
CA HIS A 329 7.76 -6.53 -5.31
C HIS A 329 7.47 -7.68 -6.26
N SER A 330 6.80 -8.75 -5.79
CA SER A 330 6.40 -9.89 -6.63
C SER A 330 5.40 -9.53 -7.75
N LYS A 331 4.80 -8.34 -7.70
CA LYS A 331 3.85 -7.80 -8.67
C LYS A 331 4.43 -6.71 -9.57
N THR A 332 5.73 -6.43 -9.46
CA THR A 332 6.43 -5.55 -10.42
C THR A 332 6.58 -6.23 -11.77
N GLN A 333 6.92 -5.47 -12.83
CA GLN A 333 6.99 -5.99 -14.20
C GLN A 333 8.01 -7.12 -14.37
N LEU A 334 9.19 -6.93 -13.79
CA LEU A 334 10.31 -7.87 -13.82
C LEU A 334 10.89 -7.94 -12.41
N PRO A 335 10.26 -8.70 -11.50
CA PRO A 335 10.74 -8.78 -10.13
C PRO A 335 12.12 -9.45 -10.10
N ASP A 336 13.07 -8.80 -9.45
CA ASP A 336 14.35 -9.44 -9.11
C ASP A 336 14.10 -10.71 -8.31
N ASP A 337 14.96 -11.71 -8.52
CA ASP A 337 14.93 -12.95 -7.73
C ASP A 337 15.05 -12.61 -6.24
N PRO A 338 14.02 -12.88 -5.42
CA PRO A 338 14.03 -12.57 -4.00
C PRO A 338 15.25 -13.14 -3.28
N LEU A 339 15.76 -14.28 -3.73
CA LEU A 339 16.93 -14.92 -3.12
C LEU A 339 18.22 -14.14 -3.43
N LYS A 340 18.33 -13.50 -4.60
CA LYS A 340 19.47 -12.63 -4.92
C LYS A 340 19.45 -11.39 -4.04
N ILE A 341 18.29 -10.75 -3.87
CA ILE A 341 18.11 -9.61 -2.96
C ILE A 341 18.53 -10.02 -1.54
N ALA A 342 18.00 -11.13 -1.03
CA ALA A 342 18.35 -11.62 0.29
C ALA A 342 19.85 -11.87 0.45
N ARG A 343 20.52 -12.43 -0.57
CA ARG A 343 21.97 -12.65 -0.54
C ARG A 343 22.77 -11.35 -0.53
N GLN A 344 22.36 -10.36 -1.32
CA GLN A 344 23.00 -9.04 -1.36
C GLN A 344 22.90 -8.33 0.00
N CYS A 345 21.79 -8.50 0.71
CA CYS A 345 21.60 -7.99 2.07
C CYS A 345 22.15 -8.92 3.17
N ASN A 346 22.96 -9.92 2.83
CA ASN A 346 23.45 -10.96 3.75
C ASN A 346 22.33 -11.54 4.66
N TYR A 347 21.16 -11.81 4.08
CA TYR A 347 19.95 -12.29 4.76
C TYR A 347 19.51 -11.41 5.95
N GLY A 348 19.77 -10.10 5.83
CA GLY A 348 19.49 -9.07 6.85
C GLY A 348 20.40 -9.14 8.08
N GLN A 349 21.47 -9.95 8.05
CA GLN A 349 22.41 -10.07 9.17
C GLN A 349 23.22 -8.80 9.40
N ASP A 350 23.59 -8.10 8.33
CA ASP A 350 24.35 -6.85 8.42
C ASP A 350 23.54 -5.75 9.12
N GLN A 351 22.24 -5.66 8.81
CA GLN A 351 21.34 -4.74 9.50
C GLN A 351 21.11 -5.15 10.95
N LEU A 352 20.97 -6.45 11.22
CA LEU A 352 20.83 -6.96 12.58
C LEU A 352 22.05 -6.62 13.45
N ALA A 353 23.26 -6.70 12.89
CA ALA A 353 24.49 -6.31 13.59
C ALA A 353 24.48 -4.82 13.95
N LYS A 354 24.12 -3.95 13.00
CA LYS A 354 23.99 -2.50 13.24
C LYS A 354 22.96 -2.17 14.33
N VAL A 355 21.84 -2.89 14.39
CA VAL A 355 20.83 -2.69 15.45
C VAL A 355 21.40 -3.05 16.83
N ASN A 356 22.22 -4.10 16.93
CA ASN A 356 22.85 -4.48 18.20
C ASN A 356 23.99 -3.54 18.61
N ASP A 357 24.69 -2.94 17.64
CA ASP A 357 25.77 -1.98 17.90
C ASP A 357 25.26 -0.56 18.27
N LEU A 358 23.97 -0.26 18.04
CA LEU A 358 23.37 1.07 18.20
C LEU A 358 22.61 1.31 19.53
N VAL A 359 22.69 0.43 20.54
CA VAL A 359 22.08 0.73 21.85
C VAL A 359 23.14 1.28 22.81
N PRO A 360 23.02 2.53 23.31
CA PRO A 360 21.79 3.29 23.51
C PRO A 360 21.78 4.66 22.81
N GLU A 361 21.48 4.71 21.51
CA GLU A 361 20.85 5.90 20.92
C GLU A 361 19.36 5.62 20.66
N ASP A 362 18.58 5.86 21.71
CA ASP A 362 17.17 6.24 21.72
C ASP A 362 16.32 5.82 20.49
N HIS A 363 16.03 4.52 20.40
CA HIS A 363 15.07 3.93 19.44
C HIS A 363 13.60 4.36 19.64
N ASN A 364 13.34 5.42 20.41
CA ASN A 364 12.01 5.90 20.78
C ASN A 364 11.54 7.14 20.00
N LYS A 365 12.25 7.59 18.95
CA LYS A 365 11.73 8.68 18.11
C LYS A 365 10.84 8.12 17.00
N ALA A 366 9.56 8.48 17.08
CA ALA A 366 8.66 8.38 15.94
C ALA A 366 9.27 9.16 14.76
N ASP A 367 9.39 8.52 13.60
CA ASP A 367 9.76 9.23 12.38
C ASP A 367 8.48 9.88 11.84
N HIS A 368 8.38 11.20 12.06
CA HIS A 368 7.22 12.00 11.65
C HIS A 368 7.08 12.14 10.13
N GLU A 369 8.15 11.91 9.36
CA GLU A 369 8.14 11.99 7.90
C GLU A 369 7.74 10.66 7.26
N THR A 370 8.23 9.53 7.77
CA THR A 370 7.91 8.17 7.24
C THR A 370 6.81 7.44 8.01
N GLY A 371 6.32 8.04 9.10
CA GLY A 371 5.25 7.51 9.92
C GLY A 371 5.59 6.26 10.71
N ARG A 372 6.86 6.09 11.13
CA ARG A 372 7.27 4.98 12.01
C ARG A 372 6.72 5.23 13.43
N PRO A 373 5.95 4.32 14.03
CA PRO A 373 5.62 4.41 15.45
C PRO A 373 6.87 4.16 16.31
N ALA A 374 6.88 4.73 17.52
CA ALA A 374 7.91 4.42 18.51
C ALA A 374 7.85 2.93 18.90
N PHE A 375 9.00 2.32 19.21
CA PHE A 375 9.14 0.88 19.43
C PHE A 375 8.40 0.36 20.68
N TYR A 376 8.13 1.23 21.65
CA TYR A 376 7.39 0.92 22.87
C TYR A 376 6.26 1.94 23.07
N ASP A 377 5.03 1.56 22.72
CA ASP A 377 3.84 2.23 23.23
C ASP A 377 3.32 1.42 24.43
N ASN A 378 4.07 1.50 25.54
CA ASN A 378 3.69 0.91 26.82
C ASN A 378 3.75 2.00 27.90
N ALA A 379 2.71 2.82 27.94
CA ALA A 379 2.27 3.43 29.19
C ALA A 379 0.74 3.50 29.15
N ILE A 380 0.08 2.41 29.55
CA ILE A 380 -1.17 2.57 30.31
C ILE A 380 -0.72 3.21 31.62
N PRO A 381 -1.12 4.45 31.94
CA PRO A 381 -0.78 5.04 33.22
C PRO A 381 -1.43 4.17 34.31
N THR A 382 -0.62 3.61 35.20
CA THR A 382 -1.09 2.94 36.42
C THR A 382 -1.58 3.92 37.47
N GLU A 383 -1.62 5.22 37.16
CA GLU A 383 -2.27 6.23 37.99
C GLU A 383 -3.74 6.37 37.58
N TYR A 384 -4.62 6.11 38.53
CA TYR A 384 -6.04 6.38 38.43
C TYR A 384 -6.28 7.89 38.29
N GLN A 385 -6.41 8.39 37.06
CA GLN A 385 -6.82 9.77 36.79
C GLN A 385 -8.35 9.88 36.81
N HIS A 386 -8.88 10.45 37.89
CA HIS A 386 -10.22 11.01 37.95
C HIS A 386 -10.30 12.22 37.01
N ASN A 387 -10.91 12.06 35.83
CA ASN A 387 -11.34 13.20 35.02
C ASN A 387 -12.65 12.87 34.29
N ILE A 388 -13.70 12.57 35.07
CA ILE A 388 -15.07 12.91 34.67
C ILE A 388 -15.18 14.43 34.82
N GLY A 389 -14.77 15.15 33.77
CA GLY A 389 -14.96 16.58 33.64
C GLY A 389 -16.38 16.87 33.17
N ILE A 390 -17.31 16.91 34.13
CA ILE A 390 -18.66 17.43 33.99
C ILE A 390 -18.57 18.83 33.35
N ARG A 391 -19.13 18.99 32.14
CA ARG A 391 -19.39 20.32 31.57
C ARG A 391 -20.44 21.03 32.42
N LYS A 392 -20.01 21.81 33.41
CA LYS A 392 -20.83 22.88 33.98
C LYS A 392 -20.73 24.08 33.05
N GLY A 393 -21.80 24.35 32.31
CA GLY A 393 -22.00 25.65 31.67
C GLY A 393 -22.30 26.72 32.73
N PRO A 394 -22.04 28.01 32.44
CA PRO A 394 -22.69 29.09 33.16
C PRO A 394 -24.14 29.24 32.69
N MET A 395 -25.04 29.46 33.66
CA MET A 395 -26.48 29.61 33.49
C MET A 395 -26.84 30.77 32.55
N ARG A 396 -27.70 30.51 31.57
CA ARG A 396 -29.00 31.18 31.38
C ARG A 396 -29.95 30.26 30.64
#